data_AF-A0A3B8MN18-F1
#
_entry.id   AF-A0A3B8MN18-F1
#
_cell.length_a   1.000
_cell.length_b   1.000
_cell.length_c   1.000
_cell.angle_alpha   90.00
_cell.angle_beta   90.00
_cell.angle_gamma   90.00
#
_symmetry.space_group_name_H-M   'P 1'
#
loop_
_entity.id
_entity.type
_entity.pdbx_description
1 polymer ?
#
loop_
_entity_poly.entity_id
_entity_poly.type
_entity_poly.pdbx_seq_one_letter_code
_entity_poly.pdbx_strand_id
1 'polypeptide(L)'
;MACSPEPQPQVEPITLAELMNTHYALAQDIYDALINGDFVSLLDHATELANPIPVSNLPDAWAPHLDGMRSAAKRLVGEYSTAKAASGFADLATACANCHHMTATTPAIKVYPTPDDTGDIRTHRLRHAWDAAPTATARSIPLTNGYKST
;
A
#
# COMPACT_ATOMS: atom_id res chain seq x y z
N MET A 1 33.52 20.18 29.24
CA MET A 1 33.09 20.67 27.91
C MET A 1 32.03 19.72 27.40
N ALA A 2 30.76 20.11 27.44
CA ALA A 2 29.70 19.37 26.78
C ALA A 2 29.61 19.87 25.33
N CYS A 3 29.61 18.96 24.35
CA CYS A 3 29.27 19.31 22.98
C CYS A 3 27.82 19.82 22.97
N SER A 4 27.61 21.05 22.49
CA SER A 4 26.25 21.49 22.16
C SER A 4 25.70 20.57 21.07
N PRO A 5 24.47 20.06 21.19
CA PRO A 5 23.85 19.26 20.15
C PRO A 5 23.75 20.09 18.87
N GLU A 6 24.14 19.49 17.75
CA GLU A 6 23.97 20.10 16.43
C GLU A 6 22.47 20.31 16.17
N PRO A 7 22.05 21.52 15.73
CA PRO A 7 20.65 21.78 15.43
C PRO A 7 20.15 20.79 14.38
N GLN A 8 19.12 20.03 14.73
CA GLN A 8 18.50 19.09 13.79
C GLN A 8 17.79 19.90 12.69
N PRO A 9 17.92 19.49 11.41
CA PRO A 9 17.17 20.11 10.33
C PRO A 9 15.68 20.03 10.64
N GLN A 10 14.99 21.16 10.54
CA GLN A 10 13.54 21.22 10.73
C GLN A 10 12.88 20.52 9.53
N VAL A 11 12.13 19.45 9.79
CA VAL A 11 11.35 18.76 8.77
C VAL A 11 10.06 19.54 8.56
N GLU A 12 9.92 20.15 7.39
CA GLU A 12 8.69 20.84 6.99
C GLU A 12 7.51 19.85 7.00
N PRO A 13 6.36 20.19 7.62
CA PRO A 13 5.19 19.33 7.61
C PRO A 13 4.67 19.10 6.20
N ILE A 14 4.32 17.87 5.87
CA ILE A 14 3.70 17.56 4.57
C ILE A 14 2.19 17.86 4.59
N THR A 15 1.60 17.92 3.40
CA THR A 15 0.14 18.00 3.24
C THR A 15 -0.52 16.65 3.52
N LEU A 16 -1.83 16.68 3.79
CA LEU A 16 -2.61 15.46 3.98
C LEU A 16 -2.59 14.54 2.74
N ALA A 17 -2.65 15.12 1.53
CA ALA A 17 -2.64 14.36 0.30
C ALA A 17 -1.29 13.62 0.11
N GLU A 18 -0.18 14.30 0.40
CA GLU A 18 1.15 13.68 0.40
C GLU A 18 1.24 12.56 1.43
N LEU A 19 0.74 12.79 2.65
CA LEU A 19 0.73 11.77 3.71
C LEU A 19 -0.02 10.49 3.26
N MET A 20 -1.22 10.66 2.69
CA MET A 20 -2.01 9.52 2.22
C MET A 20 -1.33 8.80 1.04
N ASN A 21 -0.68 9.53 0.12
CA ASN A 21 0.09 8.93 -0.95
C ASN A 21 1.27 8.12 -0.42
N THR A 22 1.99 8.65 0.57
CA THR A 22 3.09 7.93 1.23
C THR A 22 2.60 6.66 1.93
N HIS A 23 1.53 6.74 2.72
CA HIS A 23 0.97 5.54 3.38
C HIS A 23 0.49 4.50 2.37
N TYR A 24 -0.15 4.92 1.27
CA TYR A 24 -0.60 4.02 0.22
C TYR A 24 0.57 3.32 -0.48
N ALA A 25 1.63 4.06 -0.83
CA ALA A 25 2.83 3.50 -1.45
C ALA A 25 3.48 2.46 -0.54
N LEU A 26 3.70 2.79 0.74
CA LEU A 26 4.27 1.86 1.71
C LEU A 26 3.41 0.61 1.90
N ALA A 27 2.08 0.76 1.99
CA ALA A 27 1.19 -0.39 2.10
C ALA A 27 1.24 -1.30 0.85
N GLN A 28 1.38 -0.71 -0.34
CA GLN A 28 1.56 -1.45 -1.58
C GLN A 28 2.92 -2.17 -1.61
N ASP A 29 4.00 -1.52 -1.20
CA ASP A 29 5.33 -2.12 -1.15
C ASP A 29 5.40 -3.27 -0.12
N ILE A 30 4.73 -3.14 1.03
CA ILE A 30 4.57 -4.23 2.02
C ILE A 30 3.84 -5.43 1.39
N TYR A 31 2.76 -5.18 0.65
CA TYR A 31 2.01 -6.24 -0.03
C TYR A 31 2.85 -6.96 -1.07
N ASP A 32 3.52 -6.21 -1.94
CA ASP A 32 4.37 -6.77 -2.99
C ASP A 32 5.53 -7.57 -2.39
N ALA A 33 6.17 -7.07 -1.33
CA ALA A 33 7.21 -7.79 -0.58
C ALA A 33 6.67 -9.09 0.06
N LEU A 34 5.47 -9.05 0.66
CA LEU A 34 4.80 -10.23 1.22
C LEU A 34 4.54 -11.31 0.16
N ILE A 35 3.99 -10.92 -1.00
CA ILE A 35 3.67 -11.86 -2.09
C ILE A 35 4.94 -12.50 -2.66
N ASN A 36 6.05 -11.75 -2.71
CA ASN A 36 7.33 -12.23 -3.18
C ASN A 36 8.15 -12.98 -2.11
N GLY A 37 7.70 -12.99 -0.84
CA GLY A 37 8.44 -13.56 0.28
C GLY A 37 9.70 -12.79 0.68
N ASP A 38 9.81 -11.52 0.30
CA ASP A 38 10.92 -10.64 0.66
C ASP A 38 10.67 -10.00 2.02
N PHE A 39 10.98 -10.75 3.08
CA PHE A 39 10.78 -10.26 4.44
C PHE A 39 11.70 -9.10 4.82
N VAL A 40 12.86 -8.92 4.17
CA VAL A 40 13.73 -7.78 4.50
C VAL A 40 13.04 -6.49 4.09
N SER A 41 12.61 -6.38 2.83
CA SER A 41 11.90 -5.21 2.33
C SER A 41 10.57 -5.00 3.06
N LEU A 42 9.81 -6.07 3.33
CA LEU A 42 8.56 -6.01 4.08
C LEU A 42 8.75 -5.31 5.44
N LEU A 43 9.79 -5.71 6.18
CA LEU A 43 10.09 -5.19 7.50
C LEU A 43 10.53 -3.73 7.47
N ASP A 44 11.31 -3.34 6.48
CA ASP A 44 11.76 -1.97 6.29
C ASP A 44 10.56 -1.04 6.02
N HIS A 45 9.69 -1.40 5.06
CA HIS A 45 8.51 -0.61 4.74
C HIS A 45 7.49 -0.56 5.87
N ALA A 46 7.29 -1.67 6.59
CA ALA A 46 6.42 -1.71 7.77
C ALA A 46 6.96 -0.82 8.90
N THR A 47 8.28 -0.76 9.07
CA THR A 47 8.94 0.11 10.04
C THR A 47 8.74 1.58 9.66
N GLU A 48 8.89 1.92 8.38
CA GLU A 48 8.63 3.28 7.89
C GLU A 48 7.17 3.70 8.12
N LEU A 49 6.21 2.84 7.77
CA LEU A 49 4.78 3.10 7.95
C LEU A 49 4.36 3.21 9.42
N ALA A 50 5.07 2.51 10.32
CA ALA A 50 4.85 2.59 11.76
C ALA A 50 5.31 3.92 12.38
N ASN A 51 6.18 4.67 11.71
CA ASN A 51 6.73 5.91 12.21
C ASN A 51 5.78 7.10 11.96
N PRO A 52 5.71 8.05 12.91
CA PRO A 52 4.89 9.23 12.74
C PRO A 52 5.52 10.19 11.72
N ILE A 53 4.74 10.60 10.71
CA ILE A 53 5.10 11.65 9.77
C ILE A 53 4.40 12.95 10.21
N PRO A 54 5.14 14.06 10.43
CA PRO A 54 4.53 15.36 10.70
C PRO A 54 3.64 15.83 9.56
N VAL A 55 2.40 16.17 9.86
CA VAL A 55 1.40 16.62 8.88
C VAL A 55 0.78 17.93 9.34
N SER A 56 0.58 18.85 8.39
CA SER A 56 -0.12 20.11 8.65
C SER A 56 -1.63 19.91 8.66
N ASN A 57 -2.34 20.57 9.58
CA ASN A 57 -3.81 20.67 9.62
C ASN A 57 -4.56 19.32 9.66
N LEU A 58 -4.01 18.30 10.32
CA LEU A 58 -4.72 17.03 10.50
C LEU A 58 -5.88 17.22 11.48
N PRO A 59 -7.12 16.82 11.14
CA PRO A 59 -8.23 16.85 12.08
C PRO A 59 -7.96 15.95 13.29
N ASP A 60 -8.20 16.44 14.52
CA ASP A 60 -7.96 15.68 15.76
C ASP A 60 -8.70 14.34 15.79
N ALA A 61 -9.90 14.31 15.19
CA ALA A 61 -10.71 13.10 15.08
C ALA A 61 -10.01 11.95 14.31
N TRP A 62 -8.98 12.24 13.52
CA TRP A 62 -8.27 11.25 12.70
C TRP A 62 -7.10 10.60 13.44
N ALA A 63 -6.60 11.21 14.52
CA ALA A 63 -5.48 10.70 15.31
C ALA A 63 -5.64 9.22 15.72
N PRO A 64 -6.76 8.76 16.31
CA PRO A 64 -6.91 7.36 16.72
C PRO A 64 -6.85 6.38 15.53
N HIS A 65 -7.27 6.80 14.34
CA HIS A 65 -7.22 5.96 13.14
C HIS A 65 -5.79 5.80 12.62
N LEU A 66 -5.01 6.89 12.63
CA LEU A 66 -3.59 6.83 12.28
C LEU A 66 -2.81 5.97 13.28
N ASP A 67 -3.12 6.05 14.57
CA ASP A 67 -2.49 5.21 15.59
C ASP A 67 -2.86 3.73 15.42
N GLY A 68 -4.10 3.44 15.03
CA GLY A 68 -4.53 2.09 14.66
C GLY A 68 -3.73 1.51 13.50
N MET A 69 -3.59 2.28 12.42
CA MET A 69 -2.79 1.90 11.24
C MET A 69 -1.31 1.67 11.61
N ARG A 70 -0.69 2.60 12.34
CA ARG A 70 0.71 2.46 12.79
C ARG A 70 0.89 1.25 13.70
N SER A 71 -0.07 0.98 14.58
CA SER A 71 -0.04 -0.19 15.45
C SER A 71 -0.13 -1.48 14.67
N ALA A 72 -0.94 -1.53 13.60
CA ALA A 72 -0.99 -2.68 12.71
C ALA A 72 0.33 -2.86 11.94
N ALA A 73 0.93 -1.77 11.43
CA ALA A 73 2.24 -1.80 10.78
C ALA A 73 3.34 -2.32 11.74
N LYS A 74 3.34 -1.88 13.01
CA LYS A 74 4.28 -2.38 14.03
C LYS A 74 4.19 -3.87 14.28
N ARG A 75 3.02 -4.50 14.10
CA ARG A 75 2.87 -5.96 14.25
C ARG A 75 3.55 -6.74 13.14
N LEU A 76 3.79 -6.13 11.99
CA LEU A 76 4.56 -6.73 10.91
C LEU A 76 6.07 -6.69 11.21
N VAL A 77 6.53 -5.71 12.00
CA VAL A 77 7.94 -5.55 12.33
C VAL A 77 8.43 -6.74 13.18
N GLY A 78 9.41 -7.48 12.65
CA GLY A 78 9.99 -8.67 13.26
C GLY A 78 9.30 -9.99 12.89
N GLU A 79 8.26 -9.98 12.05
CA GLU A 79 7.56 -11.21 11.65
C GLU A 79 8.12 -11.81 10.35
N TYR A 80 8.82 -12.94 10.48
CA TYR A 80 9.42 -13.69 9.36
C TYR A 80 8.57 -14.89 8.90
N SER A 81 7.35 -15.02 9.43
CA SER A 81 6.42 -16.09 9.05
C SER A 81 5.41 -15.56 8.04
N THR A 82 5.31 -16.21 6.87
CA THR A 82 4.34 -15.83 5.83
C THR A 82 2.91 -15.78 6.35
N ALA A 83 2.49 -16.76 7.16
CA ALA A 83 1.14 -16.81 7.71
C ALA A 83 0.87 -15.63 8.66
N LYS A 84 1.83 -15.31 9.54
CA LYS A 84 1.69 -14.18 10.46
C LYS A 84 1.77 -12.84 9.76
N ALA A 85 2.67 -12.68 8.80
CA ALA A 85 2.80 -11.47 8.00
C ALA A 85 1.53 -11.23 7.17
N ALA A 86 0.93 -12.26 6.58
CA ALA A 86 -0.36 -12.15 5.90
C ALA A 86 -1.49 -11.71 6.86
N SER A 87 -1.54 -12.27 8.06
CA SER A 87 -2.50 -11.84 9.08
C SER A 87 -2.27 -10.38 9.50
N GLY A 88 -1.02 -9.97 9.74
CA GLY A 88 -0.68 -8.60 10.09
C GLY A 88 -0.99 -7.60 8.97
N PHE A 89 -0.82 -8.02 7.72
CA PHE A 89 -1.19 -7.21 6.56
C PHE A 89 -2.72 -7.05 6.44
N ALA A 90 -3.49 -8.11 6.72
CA ALA A 90 -4.95 -8.03 6.78
C ALA A 90 -5.44 -7.07 7.88
N ASP A 91 -4.80 -7.08 9.05
CA ASP A 91 -5.06 -6.10 10.12
C ASP A 91 -4.77 -4.66 9.64
N LEU A 92 -3.64 -4.46 8.94
CA LEU A 92 -3.27 -3.16 8.37
C LEU A 92 -4.29 -2.67 7.34
N ALA A 93 -4.68 -3.53 6.39
CA ALA A 93 -5.69 -3.21 5.39
C ALA A 93 -7.04 -2.85 6.04
N THR A 94 -7.42 -3.55 7.10
CA THR A 94 -8.63 -3.27 7.88
C THR A 94 -8.55 -1.90 8.57
N ALA A 95 -7.40 -1.53 9.13
CA ALA A 95 -7.20 -0.21 9.73
C ALA A 95 -7.37 0.92 8.69
N CYS A 96 -6.82 0.74 7.49
CA CYS A 96 -7.00 1.68 6.38
C CYS A 96 -8.48 1.79 5.97
N ALA A 97 -9.18 0.66 5.83
CA ALA A 97 -10.60 0.63 5.46
C ALA A 97 -11.49 1.34 6.50
N ASN A 98 -11.24 1.10 7.79
CA ASN A 98 -12.00 1.74 8.88
C ASN A 98 -11.84 3.26 8.87
N CYS A 99 -10.62 3.77 8.67
CA CYS A 99 -10.39 5.22 8.54
C CYS A 99 -11.18 5.81 7.36
N HIS A 100 -11.05 5.21 6.18
CA HIS A 100 -11.72 5.67 4.95
C HIS A 100 -13.24 5.61 5.04
N HIS A 101 -13.78 4.60 5.69
CA HIS A 101 -15.22 4.48 5.94
C HIS A 101 -15.72 5.63 6.84
N MET A 102 -15.02 5.88 7.95
CA MET A 102 -15.43 6.89 8.94
C MET A 102 -15.27 8.33 8.43
N THR A 103 -14.26 8.60 7.60
CA THR A 103 -14.01 9.93 7.04
C THR A 103 -14.75 10.20 5.73
N ALA A 104 -15.54 9.22 5.26
CA ALA A 104 -16.19 9.23 3.95
C ALA A 104 -15.21 9.57 2.79
N THR A 105 -13.92 9.28 2.99
CA THR A 105 -12.86 9.53 2.02
C THR A 105 -12.43 8.20 1.45
N THR A 106 -12.78 7.94 0.20
CA THR A 106 -12.36 6.72 -0.50
C THR A 106 -11.19 7.02 -1.44
N PRO A 107 -10.11 6.23 -1.43
CA PRO A 107 -9.09 6.36 -2.45
C PRO A 107 -9.71 6.10 -3.82
N ALA A 108 -9.28 6.85 -4.83
CA ALA A 108 -9.68 6.60 -6.20
C ALA A 108 -9.04 5.29 -6.66
N ILE A 109 -9.78 4.18 -6.54
CA ILE A 109 -9.34 2.88 -7.02
C ILE A 109 -9.46 2.90 -8.54
N LYS A 110 -8.31 2.87 -9.23
CA LYS A 110 -8.29 2.73 -10.69
C LYS A 110 -8.69 1.30 -11.05
N VAL A 111 -9.94 1.12 -11.44
CA VAL A 111 -10.42 -0.14 -12.01
C VAL A 111 -10.01 -0.17 -13.48
N TYR A 112 -9.19 -1.16 -13.86
CA TYR A 112 -8.87 -1.40 -15.26
C TYR A 112 -10.03 -2.13 -15.93
N PRO A 113 -10.36 -1.79 -17.19
CA PRO A 113 -11.42 -2.48 -17.91
C PRO A 113 -11.07 -3.96 -18.05
N THR A 114 -12.10 -4.79 -17.94
CA THR A 114 -11.99 -6.22 -18.20
C THR A 114 -11.47 -6.46 -19.62
N PRO A 115 -10.47 -7.32 -19.84
CA PRO A 115 -10.03 -7.69 -21.17
C PRO A 115 -11.17 -8.28 -22.00
N ASP A 116 -11.23 -7.93 -23.28
CA ASP A 116 -12.15 -8.53 -24.24
C ASP A 116 -11.90 -10.05 -24.33
N ASP A 117 -12.98 -10.83 -24.36
CA ASP A 117 -12.94 -12.26 -24.63
C ASP A 117 -13.33 -12.51 -26.09
N THR A 118 -12.31 -12.57 -26.96
CA THR A 118 -12.48 -12.86 -28.40
C THR A 118 -12.72 -14.35 -28.67
N GLY A 119 -12.77 -15.20 -27.64
CA GLY A 119 -12.93 -16.65 -27.76
C GLY A 119 -11.65 -17.40 -28.09
N ASP A 120 -10.49 -16.73 -28.16
CA ASP A 120 -9.20 -17.38 -28.35
C ASP A 120 -8.51 -17.70 -27.01
N ILE A 121 -7.61 -18.68 -27.02
CA ILE A 121 -6.97 -19.18 -25.79
C ILE A 121 -6.09 -18.15 -25.09
N ARG A 122 -5.66 -17.09 -25.77
CA ARG A 122 -4.87 -16.02 -25.18
C ARG A 122 -5.80 -15.02 -24.48
N THR A 123 -6.88 -14.58 -25.11
CA THR A 123 -7.85 -13.68 -24.45
C THR A 123 -8.56 -14.35 -23.29
N HIS A 124 -8.88 -15.65 -23.41
CA HIS A 124 -9.39 -16.43 -22.29
C HIS A 124 -8.41 -16.49 -21.12
N ARG A 125 -7.09 -16.69 -21.36
CA ARG A 125 -6.06 -16.67 -20.31
C ARG A 125 -5.91 -15.30 -19.65
N LEU A 126 -5.95 -14.22 -20.45
CA LEU A 126 -5.89 -12.85 -19.94
C LEU A 126 -7.12 -12.52 -19.09
N ARG A 127 -8.30 -12.99 -19.51
CA ARG A 127 -9.54 -12.86 -18.75
C ARG A 127 -9.45 -13.64 -17.43
N HIS A 128 -8.96 -14.87 -17.48
CA HIS A 128 -8.73 -15.68 -16.28
C HIS A 128 -7.75 -15.02 -15.30
N ALA A 129 -6.66 -14.44 -15.83
CA ALA A 129 -5.69 -13.71 -15.03
C ALA A 129 -6.29 -12.41 -14.45
N TRP A 130 -7.15 -11.71 -15.20
CA TRP A 130 -7.86 -10.52 -14.71
C TRP A 130 -8.87 -10.87 -13.62
N ASP A 131 -9.65 -11.94 -13.79
CA ASP A 131 -10.62 -12.42 -12.80
C ASP A 131 -9.92 -12.91 -11.51
N ALA A 132 -8.70 -13.43 -11.64
CA ALA A 132 -7.87 -13.88 -10.51
C ALA A 132 -7.01 -12.76 -9.89
N ALA A 133 -6.83 -11.64 -10.58
CA ALA A 133 -6.07 -10.51 -10.06
C ALA A 133 -6.93 -9.74 -9.05
N PRO A 134 -6.42 -9.44 -7.85
CA PRO A 134 -7.04 -8.39 -7.03
C PRO A 134 -7.14 -7.12 -7.88
N THR A 135 -8.27 -6.42 -7.81
CA THR A 135 -8.59 -5.25 -8.66
C THR A 135 -7.52 -4.15 -8.65
N ALA A 136 -6.59 -4.17 -7.68
CA ALA A 136 -5.43 -3.29 -7.59
C ALA A 136 -4.19 -3.72 -8.42
N THR A 137 -4.03 -5.01 -8.77
CA THR A 137 -2.82 -5.56 -9.43
C THR A 137 -2.98 -5.87 -10.91
N ALA A 138 -4.08 -5.50 -11.57
CA ALA A 138 -4.22 -5.59 -13.04
C ALA A 138 -3.24 -4.67 -13.83
N ARG A 139 -2.19 -4.17 -13.16
CA ARG A 139 -1.34 -3.04 -13.52
C ARG A 139 -0.19 -3.37 -14.49
N SER A 140 0.09 -4.64 -14.78
CA SER A 140 1.37 -5.02 -15.39
C SER A 140 1.31 -6.04 -16.53
N ILE A 141 0.15 -6.27 -17.16
CA ILE A 141 0.14 -7.00 -18.45
C ILE A 141 0.21 -5.97 -19.60
N PRO A 142 1.38 -5.73 -20.21
CA PRO A 142 1.46 -4.89 -21.39
C PRO A 142 0.67 -5.54 -22.54
N LEU A 143 -0.43 -4.90 -22.94
CA LEU A 143 -1.12 -5.19 -24.19
C LEU A 143 -0.33 -4.53 -25.34
N THR A 144 0.87 -5.01 -25.64
CA THR A 144 1.55 -4.56 -26.87
C THR A 144 0.87 -5.22 -28.07
N ASN A 145 -0.11 -4.49 -28.61
CA ASN A 145 -0.70 -4.71 -29.92
C ASN A 145 0.38 -4.58 -31.00
N GLY A 146 0.85 -5.71 -31.53
CA GLY A 146 1.86 -5.71 -32.58
C GLY A 146 1.73 -6.79 -33.65
N TYR A 147 0.68 -7.62 -33.64
CA TYR A 147 0.53 -8.66 -34.68
C TYR A 147 -0.41 -8.18 -35.80
N LYS A 148 0.18 -7.62 -36.86
CA LYS A 148 -0.51 -7.49 -38.15
C LYS A 148 -0.58 -8.88 -38.77
N SER A 149 -1.77 -9.47 -38.82
CA SER A 149 -2.04 -10.62 -39.68
C SER A 149 -2.04 -10.13 -41.13
N THR A 150 -1.02 -10.53 -41.89
CA THR A 150 -1.04 -10.56 -43.36
C THR A 150 -1.97 -11.65 -43.85
#